data_AF-E1ZDM6-F1
#
_entry.id   AF-E1ZDM6-F1
#
_cell.length_a   1.000
_cell.length_b   1.000
_cell.length_c   1.000
_cell.angle_alpha   90.00
_cell.angle_beta   90.00
_cell.angle_gamma   90.00
#
_symmetry.space_group_name_H-M   'P 1'
#
loop_
_entity.id
_entity.type
_entity.pdbx_description
1 polymer ?
#
loop_
_entity_poly.entity_id
_entity_poly.type
_entity_poly.pdbx_seq_one_letter_code
_entity_poly.pdbx_strand_id
1 'polypeptide(L)'
;LAVAVKVMLLPVGPMLNEQLQQEVSLVHRCHHPGILQVGGGWCSSLHIAVCCILLLQVASTLHHLRGRKIVHLDLKASNVLLDGSLGTAKICDLGQSGILQASIVTAHGTPNRYSSPEQLAGGWCGPASDIYSLGIVMLEVLTG
;
A
#
# COMPACT_ATOMS: atom_id res chain seq x y z
N LEU A 1 -16.68 14.02 -2.20
CA LEU A 1 -16.47 12.86 -1.31
C LEU A 1 -15.10 12.27 -1.61
N ALA A 2 -14.22 12.15 -0.61
CA ALA A 2 -12.97 11.43 -0.77
C ALA A 2 -13.28 9.94 -0.63
N VAL A 3 -13.23 9.19 -1.74
CA VAL A 3 -13.34 7.72 -1.71
C VAL A 3 -11.93 7.19 -1.46
N ALA A 4 -11.75 6.38 -0.41
CA ALA A 4 -10.51 5.67 -0.18
C ALA A 4 -10.62 4.30 -0.88
N VAL A 5 -9.92 4.13 -2.00
CA VAL A 5 -9.81 2.81 -2.64
C VAL A 5 -8.69 2.06 -1.95
N LYS A 6 -9.04 1.04 -1.16
CA LYS A 6 -8.08 0.10 -0.60
C LYS A 6 -7.76 -0.95 -1.67
N VAL A 7 -6.57 -0.87 -2.25
CA VAL A 7 -6.10 -1.89 -3.19
C VAL A 7 -5.84 -3.17 -2.38
N MET A 8 -6.73 -4.15 -2.52
CA MET A 8 -6.51 -5.52 -2.08
C MET A 8 -6.20 -6.36 -3.31
N LEU A 9 -4.93 -6.57 -3.61
CA LEU A 9 -4.52 -7.67 -4.49
C LEU A 9 -4.50 -8.93 -3.62
N LEU A 10 -5.47 -9.81 -3.88
CA LEU A 10 -5.69 -11.04 -3.13
C LEU A 10 -4.99 -12.19 -3.85
N PRO A 11 -4.43 -13.18 -3.13
CA PRO A 11 -3.75 -14.29 -3.75
C PRO A 11 -4.71 -15.03 -4.69
N VAL A 12 -4.33 -15.08 -5.96
CA VAL A 12 -5.22 -15.48 -7.05
C VAL A 12 -5.49 -16.99 -6.98
N GLY A 13 -6.65 -17.34 -6.43
CA GLY A 13 -7.25 -18.67 -6.52
C GLY A 13 -8.74 -18.52 -6.87
N PRO A 14 -9.30 -19.33 -7.79
CA PRO A 14 -10.66 -19.16 -8.29
C PRO A 14 -11.73 -19.18 -7.17
N MET A 15 -11.56 -20.00 -6.13
CA MET A 15 -12.45 -20.03 -4.96
C MET A 15 -12.37 -18.77 -4.09
N LEU A 16 -11.18 -18.16 -3.98
CA LEU A 16 -10.98 -16.96 -3.16
C LEU A 16 -11.64 -15.74 -3.83
N ASN A 17 -11.61 -15.68 -5.16
CA ASN A 17 -12.32 -14.66 -5.93
C ASN A 17 -13.84 -14.74 -5.74
N GLU A 18 -14.43 -15.94 -5.69
CA GLU A 18 -15.88 -16.10 -5.48
C GLU A 18 -16.32 -15.70 -4.06
N GLN A 19 -15.56 -16.09 -3.03
CA GLN A 19 -15.86 -15.70 -1.64
C GLN A 19 -15.77 -14.19 -1.42
N LEU A 20 -14.76 -13.54 -1.99
CA LEU A 20 -14.63 -12.08 -1.91
C LEU A 20 -15.68 -11.33 -2.73
N GLN A 21 -16.06 -11.87 -3.88
CA GLN A 21 -17.20 -11.33 -4.63
C GLN A 21 -18.50 -11.41 -3.82
N GLN A 22 -18.71 -12.49 -3.06
CA GLN A 22 -19.85 -12.60 -2.15
C GLN A 22 -19.78 -11.58 -1.02
N GLU A 23 -18.64 -11.44 -0.32
CA GLU A 23 -18.48 -10.50 0.78
C GLU A 23 -18.65 -9.04 0.33
N VAL A 24 -18.02 -8.65 -0.77
CA VAL A 24 -18.16 -7.29 -1.33
C VAL A 24 -19.59 -7.03 -1.80
N SER A 25 -20.27 -8.03 -2.38
CA SER A 25 -21.69 -7.93 -2.73
C SER A 25 -22.59 -7.77 -1.50
N LEU A 26 -22.24 -8.39 -0.37
CA LEU A 26 -22.95 -8.20 0.90
C LEU A 26 -22.73 -6.78 1.44
N VAL A 27 -21.49 -6.29 1.45
CA VAL A 27 -21.19 -4.91 1.90
C VAL A 27 -21.88 -3.87 1.02
N HIS A 28 -21.93 -4.06 -0.31
CA HIS A 28 -22.65 -3.17 -1.22
C HIS A 28 -24.18 -3.16 -0.98
N ARG A 29 -24.74 -4.27 -0.48
CA ARG A 29 -26.17 -4.36 -0.14
C ARG A 29 -26.48 -3.76 1.23
N CYS A 30 -25.51 -3.71 2.14
CA CYS A 30 -25.67 -3.16 3.48
C CYS A 30 -25.56 -1.63 3.51
N HIS A 31 -26.70 -0.95 3.56
CA HIS A 31 -26.78 0.51 3.73
C HIS A 31 -27.04 0.85 5.19
N HIS A 32 -25.96 1.01 5.98
CA HIS A 32 -26.06 1.37 7.39
C HIS A 32 -24.99 2.40 7.76
N PRO A 33 -25.30 3.45 8.57
CA PRO A 33 -24.35 4.52 8.91
C PRO A 33 -23.10 4.07 9.69
N GLY A 34 -23.11 2.86 10.27
CA GLY A 34 -21.95 2.24 10.93
C GLY A 34 -21.13 1.30 10.03
N ILE A 35 -21.51 1.09 8.77
CA ILE A 35 -20.82 0.19 7.83
C ILE A 35 -20.20 1.04 6.72
N LEU A 36 -18.91 0.82 6.46
CA LEU A 36 -18.18 1.53 5.41
C LEU A 36 -18.72 1.09 4.04
N GLN A 37 -19.34 2.02 3.33
CA GLN A 37 -19.91 1.76 2.01
C GLN A 37 -18.80 1.68 0.95
N VAL A 38 -18.73 0.56 0.23
CA VAL A 38 -17.75 0.36 -0.85
C VAL A 38 -18.33 0.89 -2.16
N GLY A 39 -17.76 1.98 -2.68
CA GLY A 39 -18.13 2.56 -3.97
C GLY A 39 -17.32 1.98 -5.13
N GLY A 40 -17.91 1.03 -5.86
CA GLY A 40 -17.72 0.72 -7.29
C GLY A 40 -16.33 0.38 -7.89
N GLY A 41 -16.25 -0.80 -8.53
CA GLY A 41 -15.32 -1.13 -9.62
C GLY A 41 -14.32 -2.26 -9.33
N TRP A 42 -14.32 -3.29 -10.19
CA TRP A 42 -13.28 -4.33 -10.21
C TRP A 42 -12.38 -4.10 -11.42
N CYS A 43 -11.07 -4.01 -11.22
CA CYS A 43 -10.10 -4.00 -12.29
C CYS A 43 -9.28 -5.29 -12.20
N SER A 44 -9.55 -6.25 -13.10
CA SER A 44 -8.86 -7.54 -13.13
C SER A 44 -7.44 -7.46 -13.69
N SER A 45 -7.10 -6.36 -14.37
CA SER A 45 -5.76 -6.10 -14.88
C SER A 45 -5.60 -4.60 -15.10
N LEU A 46 -4.61 -4.01 -14.42
CA LEU A 46 -4.23 -2.62 -14.65
C LEU A 46 -3.17 -2.59 -15.76
N HIS A 47 -3.37 -1.73 -16.76
CA HIS A 47 -2.40 -1.61 -17.84
C HIS A 47 -1.03 -1.21 -17.26
N ILE A 48 0.05 -1.84 -17.71
CA ILE A 48 1.40 -1.64 -17.13
C ILE A 48 1.81 -0.16 -17.09
N ALA A 49 1.39 0.62 -18.09
CA ALA A 49 1.61 2.07 -18.10
C ALA A 49 0.96 2.78 -16.91
N VAL A 50 -0.26 2.39 -16.52
CA VAL A 50 -0.95 2.95 -15.36
C VAL A 50 -0.24 2.52 -14.07
N CYS A 51 0.17 1.26 -13.95
CA CYS A 51 0.99 0.79 -12.83
C CYS A 51 2.24 1.66 -12.64
N CYS A 52 2.99 1.89 -13.73
CA CYS A 52 4.19 2.73 -13.69
C CYS A 52 3.88 4.16 -13.21
N ILE A 53 2.80 4.78 -13.71
CA ILE A 53 2.39 6.12 -13.28
C ILE A 53 2.09 6.17 -11.78
N LEU A 54 1.34 5.20 -11.27
CA LEU A 54 0.98 5.15 -9.83
C LEU A 54 2.21 4.89 -8.96
N LEU A 55 3.10 3.97 -9.36
CA LEU A 55 4.34 3.66 -8.64
C LEU A 55 5.30 4.86 -8.62
N LEU A 56 5.36 5.66 -9.69
CA LEU A 56 6.11 6.91 -9.72
C LEU A 56 5.59 7.93 -8.69
N GLN A 57 4.28 8.00 -8.49
CA GLN A 57 3.69 8.88 -7.46
C GLN A 57 4.03 8.41 -6.04
N VAL A 58 4.04 7.09 -5.80
CA VAL A 58 4.49 6.52 -4.52
C VAL A 58 5.97 6.84 -4.28
N ALA A 59 6.84 6.61 -5.27
CA ALA A 59 8.26 6.94 -5.20
C ALA A 59 8.51 8.43 -4.93
N SER A 60 7.77 9.32 -5.61
CA SER A 60 7.80 10.76 -5.39
C SER A 60 7.39 11.13 -3.94
N THR A 61 6.39 10.43 -3.39
CA THR A 61 5.96 10.64 -2.00
C THR A 61 7.03 10.21 -1.00
N LEU A 62 7.70 9.07 -1.21
CA LEU A 62 8.83 8.64 -0.37
C LEU A 62 10.00 9.63 -0.43
N HIS A 63 10.30 10.15 -1.62
CA HIS A 63 11.32 11.20 -1.78
C HIS A 63 10.97 12.45 -0.95
N HIS A 64 9.70 12.83 -0.93
CA HIS A 64 9.21 13.95 -0.14
C HIS A 64 9.30 13.70 1.38
N LEU A 65 9.03 12.47 1.86
CA LEU A 65 9.20 12.08 3.25
C LEU A 65 10.68 12.11 3.67
N ARG A 66 11.57 11.58 2.83
CA ARG A 66 13.02 11.64 3.03
C ARG A 66 13.51 13.07 3.27
N GLY A 67 13.03 14.02 2.47
CA GLY A 67 13.38 15.45 2.62
C GLY A 67 12.99 16.03 3.99
N ARG A 68 12.02 15.42 4.68
CA ARG A 68 11.60 15.76 6.05
C ARG A 68 12.20 14.85 7.12
N LYS A 69 13.16 14.00 6.77
CA LYS A 69 13.75 12.98 7.65
C LYS A 69 12.71 12.01 8.21
N ILE A 70 11.66 11.73 7.44
CA ILE A 70 10.63 10.73 7.78
C ILE A 70 10.87 9.48 6.94
N VAL A 71 10.75 8.32 7.56
CA VAL A 71 10.69 7.00 6.89
C VAL A 71 9.38 6.31 7.22
N HIS A 72 8.79 5.64 6.24
CA HIS A 72 7.46 5.05 6.36
C HIS A 72 7.48 3.74 7.17
N LEU A 73 8.44 2.85 6.88
CA LEU A 73 8.72 1.55 7.50
C LEU A 73 7.63 0.47 7.42
N ASP A 74 6.38 0.82 7.07
CA ASP A 74 5.32 -0.15 6.78
C ASP A 74 4.68 0.08 5.41
N LEU A 75 5.51 0.32 4.38
CA LEU A 75 5.00 0.48 3.02
C LEU A 75 4.62 -0.90 2.47
N LYS A 76 3.35 -1.03 2.05
CA LYS A 76 2.76 -2.23 1.45
C LYS A 76 1.63 -1.80 0.52
N ALA A 77 1.22 -2.68 -0.40
CA ALA A 77 0.17 -2.35 -1.37
C ALA A 77 -1.13 -1.89 -0.70
N SER A 78 -1.50 -2.49 0.43
CA SER A 78 -2.69 -2.10 1.21
C SER A 78 -2.59 -0.75 1.91
N ASN A 79 -1.39 -0.14 1.96
CA ASN A 79 -1.12 1.21 2.46
C ASN A 79 -0.94 2.24 1.31
N VAL A 80 -1.28 1.86 0.07
CA VAL A 80 -1.37 2.77 -1.08
C VAL A 80 -2.82 2.92 -1.48
N LEU A 81 -3.36 4.13 -1.32
CA LEU A 81 -4.72 4.47 -1.69
C LEU A 81 -4.76 4.99 -3.11
N LEU A 82 -5.71 4.49 -3.90
CA LEU A 82 -6.00 5.02 -5.22
C LEU A 82 -7.24 5.90 -5.19
N ASP A 83 -7.32 6.86 -6.10
CA ASP A 83 -8.59 7.53 -6.39
C ASP A 83 -9.48 6.65 -7.28
N GLY A 84 -10.78 6.98 -7.34
CA GLY A 84 -11.75 6.22 -8.14
C GLY A 84 -11.50 6.25 -9.65
N SER A 85 -10.67 7.19 -10.13
CA SER A 85 -10.24 7.28 -11.53
C SER A 85 -8.96 6.51 -11.83
N LEU A 86 -8.32 5.91 -10.82
CA LEU A 86 -7.02 5.24 -10.93
C LEU A 86 -5.92 6.16 -11.51
N GLY A 87 -6.04 7.48 -11.26
CA GLY A 87 -5.10 8.51 -11.72
C GLY A 87 -4.14 8.97 -10.64
N THR A 88 -4.52 8.80 -9.37
CA THR A 88 -3.74 9.25 -8.21
C THR A 88 -3.48 8.11 -7.24
N ALA A 89 -2.23 7.97 -6.78
CA ALA A 89 -1.80 7.12 -5.68
C ALA A 89 -1.32 7.97 -4.48
N LYS A 90 -1.72 7.58 -3.27
CA LYS A 90 -1.33 8.24 -2.02
C LYS A 90 -0.90 7.20 -0.99
N ILE A 91 0.22 7.44 -0.32
CA ILE A 91 0.66 6.62 0.81
C ILE A 91 -0.21 6.97 2.03
N CYS A 92 -0.62 5.96 2.81
CA CYS A 92 -1.32 6.12 4.08
C CYS A 92 -0.69 5.25 5.18
N ASP A 93 -1.17 5.41 6.41
CA ASP A 93 -0.76 4.64 7.60
C ASP A 93 0.69 4.86 8.05
N LEU A 94 0.91 6.00 8.71
CA LEU A 94 2.19 6.38 9.30
C LEU A 94 2.39 5.82 10.72
N GLY A 95 1.60 4.82 11.15
CA GLY A 95 1.63 4.31 12.52
C GLY A 95 2.97 3.67 12.95
N GLN A 96 3.75 3.21 11.97
CA GLN A 96 5.10 2.66 12.17
C GLN A 96 6.22 3.58 11.67
N SER A 97 5.86 4.79 11.21
CA SER A 97 6.84 5.72 10.65
C SER A 97 7.79 6.26 11.70
N GLY A 98 9.04 6.46 11.29
CA GLY A 98 10.11 6.95 12.15
C GLY A 98 10.65 8.30 11.68
N ILE A 99 11.09 9.13 12.63
CA ILE A 99 11.89 10.32 12.35
C ILE A 99 13.36 9.90 12.47
N LEU A 100 14.13 10.11 11.40
CA LEU A 100 15.54 9.74 11.36
C LEU A 100 16.35 10.59 12.33
N GLN A 101 17.14 9.90 13.17
CA GLN A 101 18.21 10.48 13.97
C GLN A 101 19.53 10.00 13.36
N ALA A 102 20.44 10.93 12.99
CA ALA A 102 21.67 10.59 12.27
C ALA A 102 21.45 9.72 11.00
N SER A 103 20.34 9.95 10.29
CA SER A 103 19.92 9.21 9.07
C SER A 103 19.42 7.78 9.30
N ILE A 104 19.23 7.36 10.55
CA ILE A 104 18.75 6.03 10.91
C ILE A 104 17.65 6.08 11.97
N VAL A 105 16.86 5.01 12.07
CA VAL A 105 15.87 4.80 13.13
C VAL A 105 15.69 3.31 13.36
N THR A 106 15.41 2.89 14.59
CA THR A 106 15.00 1.51 14.85
C THR A 106 13.55 1.33 14.42
N ALA A 107 13.25 0.33 13.60
CA ALA A 107 11.86 0.03 13.25
C ALA A 107 11.08 -0.44 14.48
N HIS A 108 9.84 0.00 14.58
CA HIS A 108 8.87 -0.48 15.56
C HIS A 108 7.86 -1.38 14.86
N GLY A 109 7.35 -2.41 15.54
CA GLY A 109 6.34 -3.34 15.02
C GLY A 109 6.91 -4.66 14.51
N THR A 110 6.02 -5.53 14.03
CA THR A 110 6.37 -6.87 13.54
C THR A 110 6.68 -6.81 12.05
N PRO A 111 7.89 -7.22 11.61
CA PRO A 111 8.24 -7.27 10.21
C PRO A 111 7.27 -8.15 9.40
N ASN A 112 7.12 -7.83 8.12
CA ASN A 112 6.25 -8.53 7.18
C ASN A 112 6.96 -8.78 5.85
N ARG A 113 6.24 -9.32 4.84
CA ARG A 113 6.82 -9.66 3.53
C ARG A 113 7.42 -8.48 2.75
N TYR A 114 7.07 -7.25 3.10
CA TYR A 114 7.58 -6.01 2.48
C TYR A 114 8.78 -5.43 3.24
N SER A 115 9.07 -5.96 4.43
CA SER A 115 10.15 -5.44 5.29
C SER A 115 11.52 -5.70 4.66
N SER A 116 12.36 -4.67 4.73
CA SER A 116 13.76 -4.74 4.31
C SER A 116 14.58 -5.74 5.15
N PRO A 117 15.72 -6.24 4.63
CA PRO A 117 16.60 -7.14 5.37
C PRO A 117 17.04 -6.57 6.72
N GLU A 118 17.34 -5.27 6.78
CA GLU A 118 17.71 -4.59 8.00
C GLU A 118 16.54 -4.51 9.01
N GLN A 119 15.30 -4.34 8.55
CA GLN A 119 14.13 -4.42 9.44
C GLN A 119 13.95 -5.84 10.02
N LEU A 120 14.11 -6.87 9.18
CA LEU A 120 14.01 -8.26 9.61
C LEU A 120 15.12 -8.64 10.61
N ALA A 121 16.30 -8.04 10.47
CA ALA A 121 17.41 -8.22 11.39
C ALA A 121 17.32 -7.36 12.68
N GLY A 122 16.27 -6.53 12.82
CA GLY A 122 16.15 -5.58 13.94
C GLY A 122 17.22 -4.48 13.92
N GLY A 123 17.76 -4.19 12.74
CA GLY A 123 18.83 -3.21 12.52
C GLY A 123 18.34 -1.78 12.34
N TRP A 124 19.29 -0.94 11.95
CA TRP A 124 19.08 0.49 11.69
C TRP A 124 18.42 0.70 10.33
N CYS A 125 17.21 1.24 10.34
CA CYS A 125 16.41 1.47 9.16
C CYS A 125 16.59 2.91 8.67
N GLY A 126 16.42 3.13 7.37
CA GLY A 126 16.55 4.44 6.74
C GLY A 126 15.72 4.55 5.47
N PRO A 127 15.90 5.61 4.67
CA PRO A 127 15.15 5.77 3.42
C PRO A 127 15.29 4.59 2.46
N ALA A 128 16.42 3.86 2.51
CA ALA A 128 16.63 2.66 1.70
C ALA A 128 15.66 1.53 2.06
N SER A 129 15.21 1.46 3.32
CA SER A 129 14.23 0.48 3.77
C SER A 129 12.89 0.67 3.07
N ASP A 130 12.43 1.92 2.91
CA ASP A 130 11.21 2.24 2.14
C ASP A 130 11.36 1.94 0.64
N ILE A 131 12.57 2.12 0.07
CA ILE A 131 12.85 1.76 -1.33
C ILE A 131 12.78 0.26 -1.54
N TYR A 132 13.28 -0.54 -0.59
CA TYR A 132 13.13 -1.98 -0.63
C TYR A 132 11.65 -2.37 -0.64
N SER A 133 10.86 -1.84 0.30
CA SER A 133 9.42 -2.11 0.38
C SER A 133 8.69 -1.67 -0.90
N LEU A 134 9.07 -0.54 -1.49
CA LEU A 134 8.54 -0.11 -2.78
C LEU A 134 8.84 -1.15 -3.88
N GLY A 135 10.04 -1.72 -3.92
CA GLY A 135 10.38 -2.79 -4.85
C GLY A 135 9.45 -4.00 -4.74
N ILE A 136 9.09 -4.40 -3.51
CA ILE A 136 8.12 -5.48 -3.29
C ILE A 136 6.72 -5.08 -3.75
N VAL A 137 6.28 -3.85 -3.50
CA VAL A 137 5.01 -3.31 -4.02
C VAL A 137 4.99 -3.29 -5.55
N MET A 138 6.10 -2.90 -6.20
CA MET A 138 6.23 -2.92 -7.66
C MET A 138 6.07 -4.33 -8.21
N LEU A 139 6.72 -5.32 -7.59
CA LEU A 139 6.59 -6.73 -7.99
C LEU A 139 5.13 -7.18 -7.90
N GLU A 140 4.49 -6.99 -6.76
CA GLU A 140 3.08 -7.38 -6.53
C GLU A 140 2.12 -6.71 -7.54
N VAL A 141 2.32 -5.41 -7.83
CA VAL A 141 1.47 -4.69 -8.78
C VAL A 141 1.70 -5.15 -10.23
N LEU A 142 2.92 -5.53 -10.60
CA LEU A 142 3.27 -5.92 -11.97
C LEU A 142 2.99 -7.40 -12.27
N THR A 143 2.98 -8.27 -11.26
CA THR A 143 2.74 -9.71 -11.44
C THR A 143 1.30 -10.14 -11.16
N GLY A 144 0.53 -9.33 -10.42
CA GLY A 144 -0.69 -9.80 -9.75
C GLY A 144 -0.37 -10.81 -8.66
#